data_AF-C5A2J3-F1
#
_entry.id   AF-C5A2J3-F1
#
_cell.length_a   1.000
_cell.length_b   1.000
_cell.length_c   1.000
_cell.angle_alpha   90.00
_cell.angle_beta   90.00
_cell.angle_gamma   90.00
#
_symmetry.space_group_name_H-M   'P 1'
#
loop_
_entity.id
_entity.type
_entity.pdbx_description
1 polymer ?
#
loop_
_entity_poly.entity_id
_entity_poly.type
_entity_poly.pdbx_seq_one_letter_code
_entity_poly.pdbx_strand_id
1 'polypeptide(L)'
;MMIMEVLNRIISRKFRDIAGDRYEQIAKRYREFLLLPEELVLPEVKSILFPVDRFSLDIPEELFETLRAYAGASLKLIYISEKRTLHIIEQTLGKEEAEKLKAEKMRFASETLRNLAPRLENLGLSVETDYFIGSKSDDVIELMSTGKFDLLVISRCFGSEPSRTSPISPVVFKIVQHIDEPVIVY
;
A
#
# COMPACT_ATOMS: atom_id res chain seq x y z
N MET A 1 15.70 8.99 -35.67
CA MET A 1 17.04 9.44 -35.23
C MET A 1 17.46 10.80 -35.78
N MET A 2 17.24 11.10 -37.07
CA MET A 2 17.83 12.26 -37.76
C MET A 2 17.23 13.65 -37.40
N ILE A 3 15.98 13.72 -36.95
CA ILE A 3 15.28 15.00 -36.65
C ILE A 3 15.78 15.62 -35.34
N MET A 4 16.11 14.81 -34.34
CA MET A 4 16.51 15.27 -33.02
C MET A 4 17.92 15.87 -33.01
N GLU A 5 18.83 15.31 -33.83
CA GLU A 5 20.18 15.86 -34.04
C GLU A 5 20.15 17.21 -34.76
N VAL A 6 19.25 17.37 -35.72
CA VAL A 6 19.05 18.64 -36.44
C VAL A 6 18.46 19.70 -35.51
N LEU A 7 17.46 19.33 -34.70
CA LEU A 7 16.86 20.24 -33.72
C LEU A 7 17.90 20.69 -32.68
N ASN A 8 18.70 19.76 -32.15
CA ASN A 8 19.78 20.07 -31.21
C ASN A 8 20.81 21.00 -31.84
N ARG A 9 21.23 20.76 -33.09
CA ARG A 9 22.15 21.68 -33.79
C ARG A 9 21.59 23.08 -33.94
N ILE A 10 20.29 23.23 -34.24
CA ILE A 10 19.65 24.54 -34.42
C ILE A 10 19.56 25.29 -33.07
N ILE A 11 19.14 24.59 -32.02
CA ILE A 11 19.04 25.15 -30.66
C ILE A 11 20.42 25.58 -30.16
N SER A 12 21.43 24.69 -30.24
CA SER A 12 22.79 24.99 -29.78
C SER A 12 23.48 26.11 -30.57
N ARG A 13 23.04 26.41 -31.80
CA ARG A 13 23.60 27.50 -32.61
C ARG A 13 22.94 28.85 -32.31
N LYS A 14 21.65 28.85 -31.98
CA LYS A 14 20.86 30.07 -31.72
C LYS A 14 21.02 30.62 -30.31
N PHE A 15 21.35 29.76 -29.33
CA PHE A 15 21.44 30.12 -27.91
C PHE A 15 22.87 30.10 -27.34
N ARG A 16 23.88 29.91 -28.19
CA ARG A 16 25.30 29.79 -27.81
C ARG A 16 25.80 31.01 -27.00
N ASP A 17 25.34 32.20 -27.35
CA ASP A 17 25.79 33.46 -26.73
C ASP A 17 24.84 34.00 -25.64
N ILE A 18 23.69 33.37 -25.43
CA ILE A 18 22.64 33.88 -24.51
C ILE A 18 22.73 33.27 -23.12
N ALA A 19 23.29 32.06 -22.99
CA ALA A 19 23.20 31.31 -21.74
C ALA A 19 24.50 30.64 -21.27
N GLY A 20 25.62 30.78 -22.00
CA GLY A 20 26.93 30.24 -21.60
C GLY A 20 26.86 28.84 -20.97
N ASP A 21 27.58 28.64 -19.87
CA ASP A 21 27.61 27.37 -19.12
C ASP A 21 26.34 27.10 -18.30
N ARG A 22 25.33 27.99 -18.26
CA ARG A 22 24.16 27.78 -17.40
C ARG A 22 23.35 26.57 -17.81
N TYR A 23 23.11 26.35 -19.11
CA TYR A 23 22.39 25.15 -19.55
C TYR A 23 23.20 23.88 -19.30
N GLU A 24 24.52 23.95 -19.40
CA GLU A 24 25.40 22.81 -19.17
C GLU A 24 25.49 22.47 -17.68
N GLN A 25 25.53 23.48 -16.80
CA GLN A 25 25.45 23.31 -15.35
C GLN A 25 24.07 22.83 -14.90
N ILE A 26 23.00 23.33 -15.52
CA ILE A 26 21.63 22.82 -15.33
C ILE A 26 21.62 21.35 -15.74
N ALA A 27 21.96 21.00 -16.98
CA ALA A 27 21.97 19.61 -17.44
C ALA A 27 22.87 18.69 -16.58
N LYS A 28 24.00 19.19 -16.07
CA LYS A 28 24.89 18.44 -15.17
C LYS A 28 24.27 18.21 -13.80
N ARG A 29 23.59 19.21 -13.23
CA ARG A 29 22.80 19.06 -11.99
C ARG A 29 21.60 18.14 -12.21
N TYR A 30 20.90 18.26 -13.34
CA TYR A 30 19.76 17.39 -13.64
C TYR A 30 20.18 15.95 -13.93
N ARG A 31 21.40 15.68 -14.43
CA ARG A 31 21.95 14.31 -14.55
C ARG A 31 22.08 13.58 -13.23
N GLU A 32 22.32 14.30 -12.13
CA GLU A 32 22.35 13.70 -10.78
C GLU A 32 20.93 13.36 -10.27
N PHE A 33 19.89 13.89 -10.89
CA PHE A 33 18.48 13.64 -10.56
C PHE A 33 17.74 12.75 -11.57
N LEU A 34 18.26 12.63 -12.80
CA LEU A 34 17.70 11.75 -13.82
C LEU A 34 18.29 10.36 -13.58
N LEU A 35 17.47 9.47 -13.04
CA LEU A 35 17.73 8.02 -13.04
C LEU A 35 18.24 7.61 -14.41
N LEU A 36 19.34 6.88 -14.45
CA LEU A 36 19.84 6.31 -15.69
C LEU A 36 18.76 5.40 -16.29
N PRO A 37 18.68 5.22 -17.62
CA PRO A 37 17.70 4.33 -18.24
C PRO A 37 17.71 2.90 -17.67
N GLU A 38 18.86 2.44 -17.15
CA GLU A 38 19.00 1.16 -16.46
C GLU A 38 18.43 1.18 -15.02
N GLU A 39 18.26 2.35 -14.41
CA GLU A 39 17.67 2.60 -13.08
C GLU A 39 16.17 2.93 -13.15
N LEU A 40 15.61 3.07 -14.36
CA LEU A 40 14.20 3.30 -14.65
C LEU A 40 13.38 2.00 -14.74
N VAL A 41 13.68 1.01 -13.90
CA VAL A 41 12.79 -0.14 -13.74
C VAL A 41 11.82 0.17 -12.63
N LEU A 42 10.73 0.88 -12.96
CA LEU A 42 9.59 0.94 -12.05
C LEU A 42 9.07 -0.50 -11.88
N PRO A 43 9.10 -1.05 -10.65
CA PRO A 43 8.63 -2.42 -10.43
C PRO A 43 7.17 -2.51 -10.86
N GLU A 44 6.87 -3.48 -11.71
CA GLU A 44 5.51 -3.73 -12.18
C GLU A 44 4.72 -4.40 -11.05
N VAL A 45 3.76 -3.66 -10.45
CA VAL A 45 2.89 -4.17 -9.38
C VAL A 45 1.79 -5.02 -9.99
N LYS A 46 1.82 -6.35 -9.77
CA LYS A 46 0.81 -7.31 -10.24
C LYS A 46 -0.06 -7.85 -9.12
N SER A 47 0.43 -7.76 -7.89
CA SER A 47 -0.20 -8.34 -6.71
C SER A 47 -0.10 -7.38 -5.51
N ILE A 48 -1.25 -7.10 -4.89
CA ILE A 48 -1.37 -6.14 -3.80
C ILE A 48 -1.96 -6.85 -2.58
N LEU A 49 -1.33 -6.73 -1.42
CA LEU A 49 -1.93 -7.10 -0.15
C LEU A 49 -2.58 -5.87 0.47
N PHE A 50 -3.86 -5.96 0.81
CA PHE A 50 -4.60 -4.88 1.47
C PHE A 50 -5.24 -5.41 2.76
N PRO A 51 -4.49 -5.44 3.89
CA PRO A 51 -5.07 -5.82 5.17
C PRO A 51 -5.86 -4.65 5.76
N VAL A 52 -7.06 -4.96 6.26
CA VAL A 52 -7.92 -4.02 6.97
C VAL A 52 -8.36 -4.60 8.31
N ASP A 53 -8.66 -3.72 9.25
CA ASP A 53 -9.26 -4.07 10.52
C ASP A 53 -10.27 -2.99 10.94
N ARG A 54 -10.83 -3.10 12.14
CA ARG A 54 -11.80 -2.13 12.66
C ARG A 54 -11.29 -0.68 12.73
N PHE A 55 -9.98 -0.45 12.71
CA PHE A 55 -9.37 0.88 12.80
C PHE A 55 -8.98 1.44 11.44
N SER A 56 -9.10 0.64 10.37
CA SER A 56 -8.60 0.96 9.03
C SER A 56 -9.70 1.34 8.04
N LEU A 57 -10.92 1.52 8.52
CA LEU A 57 -12.14 1.64 7.69
C LEU A 57 -12.35 3.04 7.10
N ASP A 58 -11.67 4.04 7.63
CA ASP A 58 -11.68 5.40 7.09
C ASP A 58 -10.64 5.48 5.96
N ILE A 59 -11.04 5.04 4.77
CA ILE A 59 -10.17 4.96 3.60
C ILE A 59 -10.37 6.23 2.76
N PRO A 60 -9.32 7.06 2.58
CA PRO A 60 -9.42 8.31 1.82
C PRO A 60 -9.63 8.04 0.32
N GLU A 61 -10.39 8.92 -0.35
CA GLU A 61 -10.66 8.81 -1.80
C GLU A 61 -9.36 8.91 -2.63
N GLU A 62 -8.37 9.66 -2.13
CA GLU A 62 -7.05 9.78 -2.72
C GLU A 62 -6.32 8.43 -2.85
N LEU A 63 -6.59 7.49 -1.92
CA LEU A 63 -6.04 6.14 -2.04
C LEU A 63 -6.67 5.40 -3.22
N PHE A 64 -7.99 5.53 -3.43
CA PHE A 64 -8.66 4.88 -4.57
C PHE A 64 -8.13 5.41 -5.90
N GLU A 65 -7.91 6.72 -6.02
CA GLU A 65 -7.30 7.32 -7.21
C GLU A 65 -5.85 6.85 -7.42
N THR A 66 -5.09 6.68 -6.34
CA THR A 66 -3.74 6.09 -6.41
C THR A 66 -3.80 4.63 -6.88
N LEU A 67 -4.74 3.84 -6.36
CA LEU A 67 -4.88 2.42 -6.71
C LEU A 67 -5.38 2.19 -8.14
N ARG A 68 -6.08 3.17 -8.73
CA ARG A 68 -6.48 3.16 -10.13
C ARG A 68 -5.29 3.03 -11.08
N ALA A 69 -4.11 3.50 -10.69
CA ALA A 69 -2.88 3.36 -11.47
C ALA A 69 -2.41 1.91 -11.64
N TYR A 70 -2.89 0.99 -10.77
CA TYR A 70 -2.58 -0.43 -10.80
C TYR A 70 -3.69 -1.29 -11.42
N ALA A 71 -4.55 -0.70 -12.27
CA ALA A 71 -5.60 -1.45 -12.96
C ALA A 71 -5.04 -2.70 -13.67
N GLY A 72 -5.72 -3.84 -13.48
CA GLY A 72 -5.27 -5.16 -13.93
C GLY A 72 -4.47 -5.96 -12.89
N ALA A 73 -4.02 -5.35 -11.80
CA ALA A 73 -3.40 -6.07 -10.68
C ALA A 73 -4.44 -6.90 -9.90
N SER A 74 -3.96 -8.02 -9.35
CA SER A 74 -4.68 -8.76 -8.32
C SER A 74 -4.53 -8.08 -6.97
N LEU A 75 -5.60 -8.02 -6.19
CA LEU A 75 -5.61 -7.44 -4.86
C LEU A 75 -6.24 -8.43 -3.88
N LYS A 76 -5.48 -8.84 -2.86
CA LYS A 76 -6.00 -9.64 -1.76
C LYS A 76 -6.42 -8.71 -0.61
N LEU A 77 -7.73 -8.52 -0.47
CA LEU A 77 -8.34 -7.71 0.57
C LEU A 77 -8.66 -8.61 1.78
N ILE A 78 -7.97 -8.40 2.90
CA ILE A 78 -8.08 -9.28 4.06
C ILE A 78 -8.54 -8.52 5.29
N TYR A 79 -9.61 -9.00 5.94
CA TYR A 79 -9.98 -8.49 7.26
C TYR A 79 -9.34 -9.30 8.39
N ILE A 80 -8.55 -8.66 9.25
CA ILE A 80 -7.86 -9.34 10.36
C ILE A 80 -8.44 -8.90 11.71
N SER A 81 -9.09 -9.85 12.39
CA SER A 81 -9.59 -9.68 13.76
C SER A 81 -8.55 -10.08 14.80
N GLU A 82 -8.45 -9.31 15.88
CA GLU A 82 -7.56 -9.61 17.01
C GLU A 82 -7.99 -10.87 17.77
N LYS A 83 -7.07 -11.85 17.89
CA LYS A 83 -7.29 -13.11 18.62
C LYS A 83 -7.32 -12.90 20.13
N ARG A 84 -6.52 -11.98 20.67
CA ARG A 84 -6.38 -11.80 22.13
C ARG A 84 -7.69 -11.44 22.82
N THR A 85 -8.56 -10.65 22.17
CA THR A 85 -9.86 -10.28 22.74
C THR A 85 -10.75 -11.50 22.98
N LEU A 86 -10.76 -12.47 22.06
CA LEU A 86 -11.56 -13.67 22.20
C LEU A 86 -11.09 -14.52 23.38
N HIS A 87 -9.77 -14.65 23.54
CA HIS A 87 -9.21 -15.40 24.66
C HIS A 87 -9.56 -14.78 26.02
N ILE A 88 -9.52 -13.44 26.12
CA ILE A 88 -9.90 -12.72 27.35
C ILE A 88 -11.37 -12.96 27.68
N ILE A 89 -12.26 -12.88 26.70
CA ILE A 89 -13.70 -13.13 26.91
C ILE A 89 -13.96 -14.58 27.30
N GLU A 90 -13.30 -15.55 26.65
CA GLU A 90 -13.42 -16.96 27.02
C GLU A 90 -13.02 -17.22 28.48
N GLN A 91 -11.91 -16.62 28.93
CA GLN A 91 -11.45 -16.74 30.31
C GLN A 91 -12.33 -16.01 31.33
N THR A 92 -13.00 -14.93 30.92
CA THR A 92 -13.76 -14.06 31.84
C THR A 92 -15.24 -14.44 31.92
N LEU A 93 -15.86 -14.75 30.78
CA LEU A 93 -17.29 -14.95 30.62
C LEU A 93 -17.65 -16.36 30.13
N GLY A 94 -16.65 -17.19 29.81
CA GLY A 94 -16.83 -18.55 29.36
C GLY A 94 -16.94 -18.69 27.85
N LYS A 95 -16.96 -19.95 27.40
CA LYS A 95 -16.89 -20.33 25.99
C LYS A 95 -18.08 -19.84 25.16
N GLU A 96 -19.28 -19.84 25.73
CA GLU A 96 -20.49 -19.44 25.00
C GLU A 96 -20.42 -17.98 24.54
N GLU A 97 -20.02 -17.07 25.43
CA GLU A 97 -19.88 -15.65 25.11
C GLU A 97 -18.72 -15.40 24.13
N ALA A 98 -17.64 -16.17 24.22
CA ALA A 98 -16.55 -16.11 23.25
C ALA A 98 -17.01 -16.53 21.85
N GLU A 99 -17.84 -17.57 21.72
CA GLU A 99 -18.40 -18.00 20.43
C GLU A 99 -19.38 -16.96 19.86
N LYS A 100 -20.21 -16.32 20.70
CA LYS A 100 -21.05 -15.19 20.26
C LYS A 100 -20.22 -14.04 19.71
N LEU A 101 -19.17 -13.63 20.43
CA LEU A 101 -18.25 -12.59 19.97
C LEU A 101 -17.54 -12.97 18.67
N LYS A 102 -17.15 -14.25 18.53
CA LYS A 102 -16.52 -14.75 17.31
C LYS A 102 -17.47 -14.65 16.13
N ALA A 103 -18.71 -15.11 16.27
CA ALA A 103 -19.73 -15.02 15.22
C ALA A 103 -19.99 -13.57 14.80
N GLU A 104 -20.07 -12.65 15.76
CA GLU A 104 -20.26 -11.22 15.49
C GLU A 104 -19.07 -10.60 14.75
N LYS A 105 -17.83 -10.93 15.17
CA LYS A 105 -16.61 -10.50 14.46
C LYS A 105 -16.58 -10.98 13.02
N MET A 106 -16.96 -12.24 12.77
CA MET A 106 -16.99 -12.82 11.42
C MET A 106 -18.04 -12.14 10.54
N ARG A 107 -19.23 -11.85 11.10
CA ARG A 107 -20.27 -11.10 10.40
C ARG A 107 -19.77 -9.70 10.01
N PHE A 108 -19.21 -8.96 10.97
CA PHE A 108 -18.68 -7.61 10.74
C PHE A 108 -17.59 -7.59 9.67
N ALA A 109 -16.66 -8.57 9.71
CA ALA A 109 -15.62 -8.73 8.71
C ALA A 109 -16.22 -8.95 7.31
N SER A 110 -17.16 -9.88 7.17
CA SER A 110 -17.80 -10.19 5.88
C SER A 110 -18.58 -9.00 5.32
N GLU A 111 -19.32 -8.27 6.15
CA GLU A 111 -20.04 -7.06 5.73
C GLU A 111 -19.08 -5.96 5.27
N THR A 112 -17.98 -5.77 6.00
CA THR A 112 -16.92 -4.80 5.64
C THR A 112 -16.33 -5.12 4.27
N LEU A 113 -15.93 -6.37 4.05
CA LEU A 113 -15.33 -6.82 2.79
C LEU A 113 -16.32 -6.71 1.62
N ARG A 114 -17.59 -7.06 1.84
CA ARG A 114 -18.66 -6.95 0.83
C ARG A 114 -18.89 -5.52 0.38
N ASN A 115 -18.70 -4.54 1.27
CA ASN A 115 -18.87 -3.13 0.95
C ASN A 115 -17.63 -2.55 0.27
N LEU A 116 -16.43 -2.99 0.65
CA LEU A 116 -15.18 -2.43 0.15
C LEU A 116 -14.71 -3.05 -1.18
N ALA A 117 -14.87 -4.37 -1.36
CA ALA A 117 -14.42 -5.07 -2.56
C ALA A 117 -14.99 -4.47 -3.86
N PRO A 118 -16.30 -4.18 -3.98
CA PRO A 118 -16.84 -3.58 -5.22
C PRO A 118 -16.24 -2.21 -5.55
N ARG A 119 -15.86 -1.42 -4.54
CA ARG A 119 -15.20 -0.12 -4.75
C ARG A 119 -13.82 -0.29 -5.37
N LEU A 120 -13.08 -1.32 -4.97
CA LEU A 120 -11.76 -1.65 -5.50
C LEU A 120 -11.86 -2.31 -6.89
N GLU A 121 -12.85 -3.18 -7.11
CA GLU A 121 -13.15 -3.78 -8.42
C GLU A 121 -13.49 -2.70 -9.46
N ASN A 122 -14.24 -1.67 -9.07
CA ASN A 122 -14.55 -0.52 -9.94
C ASN A 122 -13.31 0.27 -10.39
N LEU A 123 -12.15 0.07 -9.77
CA LEU A 123 -10.87 0.62 -10.22
C LEU A 123 -10.18 -0.23 -11.30
N GLY A 124 -10.76 -1.39 -11.64
CA GLY A 124 -10.16 -2.34 -12.57
C GLY A 124 -9.23 -3.36 -11.91
N LEU A 125 -9.30 -3.53 -10.58
CA LEU A 125 -8.54 -4.53 -9.84
C LEU A 125 -9.28 -5.86 -9.76
N SER A 126 -8.57 -6.99 -9.77
CA SER A 126 -9.14 -8.30 -9.47
C SER A 126 -9.06 -8.56 -7.97
N VAL A 127 -10.19 -8.46 -7.26
CA VAL A 127 -10.21 -8.51 -5.80
C VAL A 127 -10.55 -9.91 -5.29
N GLU A 128 -9.66 -10.48 -4.49
CA GLU A 128 -9.93 -11.66 -3.66
C GLU A 128 -10.17 -11.19 -2.22
N THR A 129 -11.21 -11.70 -1.57
CA THR A 129 -11.54 -11.35 -0.18
C THR A 129 -11.32 -12.53 0.75
N ASP A 130 -10.73 -12.26 1.92
CA ASP A 130 -10.54 -13.26 2.97
C ASP A 130 -10.69 -12.60 4.35
N TYR A 131 -10.96 -13.39 5.39
CA TYR A 131 -10.96 -12.90 6.76
C TYR A 131 -10.54 -13.99 7.73
N PHE A 132 -9.82 -13.60 8.78
CA PHE A 132 -9.47 -14.51 9.86
C PHE A 132 -9.25 -13.79 11.18
N ILE A 133 -9.10 -14.59 12.22
CA ILE A 133 -8.78 -14.15 13.59
C ILE A 133 -7.35 -14.56 13.89
N GLY A 134 -6.49 -13.60 14.16
CA GLY A 134 -5.05 -13.85 14.30
C GLY A 134 -4.28 -12.71 14.98
N SER A 135 -2.97 -12.71 14.76
CA SER A 135 -2.02 -11.67 15.13
C SER A 135 -1.85 -10.69 13.97
N LYS A 136 -2.40 -9.49 14.11
CA LYS A 136 -2.43 -8.49 13.04
C LYS A 136 -1.07 -8.17 12.44
N SER A 137 0.00 -8.12 13.23
CA SER A 137 1.34 -7.88 12.68
C SER A 137 1.92 -9.14 12.05
N ASP A 138 1.88 -10.27 12.77
CA ASP A 138 2.64 -11.45 12.37
C ASP A 138 2.02 -12.09 11.13
N ASP A 139 0.69 -12.13 11.06
CA ASP A 139 -0.01 -12.68 9.90
C ASP A 139 0.21 -11.82 8.65
N VAL A 140 0.26 -10.49 8.76
CA VAL A 140 0.57 -9.61 7.62
C VAL A 140 2.01 -9.80 7.16
N ILE A 141 2.97 -9.88 8.08
CA ILE A 141 4.39 -10.13 7.75
C ILE A 141 4.54 -11.49 7.08
N GLU A 142 3.88 -12.53 7.60
CA GLU A 142 3.90 -13.88 7.01
C GLU A 142 3.28 -13.88 5.61
N LEU A 143 2.13 -13.22 5.42
CA LEU A 143 1.47 -13.10 4.12
C LEU A 143 2.34 -12.37 3.11
N MET A 144 3.01 -11.28 3.49
CA MET A 144 3.95 -10.59 2.60
C MET A 144 5.14 -11.50 2.24
N SER A 145 5.73 -12.15 3.24
CA SER A 145 6.92 -13.01 3.06
C SER A 145 6.64 -14.25 2.20
N THR A 146 5.43 -14.81 2.26
CA THR A 146 5.07 -16.06 1.58
C THR A 146 4.22 -15.86 0.33
N GLY A 147 3.42 -14.80 0.30
CA GLY A 147 2.37 -14.57 -0.68
C GLY A 147 2.82 -13.97 -2.00
N LYS A 148 4.12 -13.66 -2.15
CA LYS A 148 4.69 -12.99 -3.34
C LYS A 148 3.84 -11.78 -3.76
N PHE A 149 3.53 -10.91 -2.79
CA PHE A 149 2.88 -9.63 -3.07
C PHE A 149 3.93 -8.62 -3.51
N ASP A 150 3.60 -7.75 -4.46
CA ASP A 150 4.51 -6.70 -4.95
C ASP A 150 4.34 -5.38 -4.19
N LEU A 151 3.23 -5.22 -3.48
CA LEU A 151 2.84 -3.98 -2.80
C LEU A 151 1.98 -4.27 -1.56
N LEU A 152 2.30 -3.63 -0.44
CA LEU A 152 1.43 -3.55 0.73
C LEU A 152 0.67 -2.22 0.75
N VAL A 153 -0.63 -2.26 0.98
CA VAL A 153 -1.47 -1.07 1.19
C VAL A 153 -2.10 -1.16 2.57
N ILE A 154 -1.69 -0.29 3.50
CA ILE A 154 -2.06 -0.43 4.91
C ILE A 154 -2.44 0.92 5.53
N SER A 155 -3.47 0.93 6.38
CA SER A 155 -3.82 2.14 7.14
C SER A 155 -2.74 2.43 8.17
N ARG A 156 -2.40 3.71 8.36
CA ARG A 156 -1.59 4.18 9.48
C ARG A 156 -2.20 3.85 10.85
N CYS A 157 -3.51 3.61 10.90
CA CYS A 157 -4.26 3.23 12.10
C CYS A 157 -4.42 1.71 12.26
N PHE A 158 -3.87 0.90 11.35
CA PHE A 158 -4.04 -0.55 11.41
C PHE A 158 -3.50 -1.11 12.73
N GLY A 159 -4.26 -2.02 13.35
CA GLY A 159 -3.91 -2.62 14.63
C GLY A 159 -4.38 -1.85 15.85
N SER A 160 -4.24 -0.52 15.84
CA SER A 160 -4.58 0.36 16.95
C SER A 160 -4.64 1.82 16.49
N GLU A 161 -5.49 2.61 17.15
CA GLU A 161 -5.53 4.06 16.93
C GLU A 161 -4.15 4.71 17.13
N PRO A 162 -3.82 5.75 16.33
CA PRO A 162 -2.61 6.54 16.53
C PRO A 162 -2.58 7.14 17.93
N SER A 163 -1.38 7.20 18.52
CA SER A 163 -1.19 7.86 19.80
C SER A 163 -1.00 9.37 19.61
N ARG A 164 -1.12 10.16 20.69
CA ARG A 164 -0.79 11.60 20.66
C ARG A 164 0.66 11.87 20.22
N THR A 165 1.53 10.89 20.37
CA THR A 165 2.98 11.00 20.12
C THR A 165 3.43 10.42 18.79
N SER A 166 2.57 9.66 18.09
CA SER A 166 2.90 9.07 16.79
C SER A 166 1.67 9.04 15.89
N PRO A 167 1.76 9.60 14.66
CA PRO A 167 0.67 9.58 13.68
C PRO A 167 0.44 8.19 13.06
N ILE A 168 1.32 7.22 13.35
CA ILE A 168 1.31 5.85 12.84
C ILE A 168 1.26 4.86 14.02
N SER A 169 0.44 3.82 13.87
CA SER A 169 0.30 2.70 14.78
C SER A 169 1.62 1.93 14.95
N PRO A 170 2.00 1.54 16.17
CA PRO A 170 3.16 0.68 16.41
C PRO A 170 3.10 -0.66 15.65
N VAL A 171 1.89 -1.16 15.37
CA VAL A 171 1.68 -2.38 14.58
C VAL A 171 2.15 -2.17 13.13
N VAL A 172 1.82 -1.03 12.54
CA VAL A 172 2.25 -0.66 11.18
C VAL A 172 3.77 -0.50 11.15
N PHE A 173 4.36 0.18 12.13
CA PHE A 173 5.83 0.28 12.24
C PHE A 173 6.50 -1.09 12.26
N LYS A 174 5.98 -2.01 13.08
CA LYS A 174 6.51 -3.38 13.12
C LYS A 174 6.41 -4.04 11.75
N ILE A 175 5.27 -3.97 11.07
CA ILE A 175 5.09 -4.59 9.75
C ILE A 175 6.09 -4.02 8.75
N VAL A 176 6.15 -2.69 8.60
CA VAL A 176 7.01 -2.01 7.61
C VAL A 176 8.50 -2.26 7.86
N GLN A 177 8.91 -2.50 9.12
CA GLN A 177 10.30 -2.84 9.45
C GLN A 177 10.71 -4.27 9.09
N HIS A 178 9.76 -5.15 8.78
CA HIS A 178 9.98 -6.59 8.56
C HIS A 178 9.65 -7.04 7.14
N ILE A 179 9.36 -6.12 6.23
CA ILE A 179 9.08 -6.40 4.82
C ILE A 179 10.01 -5.56 3.94
N ASP A 180 10.36 -6.11 2.78
CA ASP A 180 11.24 -5.44 1.81
C ASP A 180 10.43 -4.78 0.68
N GLU A 181 9.16 -5.17 0.54
CA GLU A 181 8.27 -4.67 -0.50
C GLU A 181 7.85 -3.21 -0.28
N PRO A 182 7.58 -2.47 -1.35
CA PRO A 182 6.98 -1.14 -1.27
C PRO A 182 5.68 -1.13 -0.45
N VAL A 183 5.45 -0.03 0.27
CA VAL A 183 4.28 0.15 1.13
C VAL A 183 3.61 1.49 0.84
N ILE A 184 2.30 1.48 0.63
CA ILE A 184 1.46 2.67 0.72
C ILE A 184 0.83 2.69 2.11
N VAL A 185 1.15 3.73 2.88
CA VAL A 185 0.53 4.01 4.18
C VAL A 185 -0.47 5.15 4.01
N TYR A 186 -1.73 4.92 4.38
CA TYR A 186 -2.83 5.90 4.29
C TYR A 186 -3.41 6.30 5.65
#